data_AF-A0A2J0KRI0-F1
#
_entry.id   AF-A0A2J0KRI0-F1
#
_cell.length_a   1.000
_cell.length_b   1.000
_cell.length_c   1.000
_cell.angle_alpha   90.00
_cell.angle_beta   90.00
_cell.angle_gamma   90.00
#
_symmetry.space_group_name_H-M   'P 1'
#
loop_
_entity.id
_entity.type
_entity.pdbx_description
1 polymer ?
#
loop_
_entity_poly.entity_id
_entity_poly.type
_entity_poly.pdbx_seq_one_letter_code
_entity_poly.pdbx_strand_id
1 'polypeptide(L)'
;MIFLLIRRAKLIMANKNEIYKRIKISGILSFIPLILAAGALGGYFIGDYLEKKFNLAPFIAILCSAIGSAAAILETVRIIKLALKIEKK
;
A
#
# COMPACT_ATOMS: atom_id res chain seq x y z
N MET A 1 17.54 31.43 -31.84
CA MET A 1 16.93 30.14 -32.23
C MET A 1 17.29 29.00 -31.26
N ILE A 2 18.56 28.86 -30.84
CA ILE A 2 19.02 27.83 -29.88
C ILE A 2 18.24 27.80 -28.54
N PHE A 3 17.86 28.96 -28.00
CA PHE A 3 17.17 29.08 -26.71
C PHE A 3 15.76 28.45 -26.70
N LEU A 4 15.06 28.49 -27.83
CA LEU A 4 13.73 27.90 -28.00
C LEU A 4 13.76 26.37 -27.97
N LEU A 5 14.83 25.76 -28.50
CA LEU A 5 15.02 24.32 -28.51
C LEU A 5 15.30 23.77 -27.10
N ILE A 6 16.14 24.45 -26.32
CA ILE A 6 16.44 24.07 -24.93
C ILE A 6 15.17 24.12 -24.08
N ARG A 7 14.34 25.17 -24.26
CA ARG A 7 13.09 25.33 -23.52
C ARG A 7 12.06 24.23 -23.86
N ARG A 8 11.97 23.85 -25.14
CA ARG A 8 11.10 22.74 -25.60
C ARG A 8 11.54 21.40 -25.00
N ALA A 9 12.83 21.08 -25.02
CA ALA A 9 13.35 19.84 -24.45
C ALA A 9 13.06 19.71 -22.94
N LYS A 10 13.23 20.81 -22.19
CA LYS A 10 12.97 20.87 -20.74
C LYS A 10 11.49 20.63 -20.40
N LEU A 11 10.56 21.14 -21.21
CA LEU A 11 9.12 20.93 -21.02
C LEU A 11 8.70 19.47 -21.27
N ILE A 12 9.29 18.82 -22.28
CA ILE A 12 9.03 17.40 -22.58
C ILE A 12 9.55 16.51 -21.43
N MET A 13 10.72 16.82 -20.87
CA MET A 13 11.28 16.12 -19.71
C MET A 13 10.44 16.32 -18.45
N ALA A 14 9.98 17.55 -18.19
CA ALA A 14 9.12 17.86 -17.04
C ALA A 14 7.79 17.08 -17.10
N ASN A 15 7.18 16.98 -18.28
CA ASN A 15 5.93 16.25 -18.48
C ASN A 15 6.10 14.73 -18.28
N LYS A 16 7.21 14.15 -18.76
CA LYS A 16 7.50 12.72 -18.51
C LYS A 16 7.63 12.43 -17.01
N ASN A 17 8.31 13.27 -16.24
CA ASN A 17 8.47 13.06 -14.79
C ASN A 17 7.13 13.08 -14.04
N GLU A 18 6.23 14.00 -14.40
CA GLU A 18 4.87 14.07 -13.82
C GLU A 18 4.06 12.79 -14.11
N ILE A 19 4.14 12.28 -15.33
CA ILE A 19 3.46 11.04 -15.74
C ILE A 19 4.00 9.84 -14.98
N TYR A 20 5.33 9.72 -14.85
CA TYR A 20 5.97 8.66 -14.07
C TYR A 20 5.55 8.68 -12.59
N LYS A 21 5.47 9.87 -11.97
CA LYS A 21 4.97 10.01 -10.59
C LYS A 21 3.53 9.56 -10.46
N ARG A 22 2.65 9.97 -11.38
CA ARG A 22 1.23 9.61 -11.35
C ARG A 22 1.01 8.11 -11.50
N ILE A 23 1.72 7.46 -12.43
CA ILE A 23 1.66 6.01 -12.63
C ILE A 23 2.14 5.28 -11.36
N LYS A 24 3.24 5.74 -10.75
CA LYS A 24 3.78 5.14 -9.52
C LYS A 24 2.81 5.26 -8.35
N ILE A 25 2.21 6.44 -8.14
CA ILE A 25 1.22 6.67 -7.08
C ILE A 25 -0.01 5.80 -7.32
N SER A 26 -0.52 5.75 -8.55
CA SER A 26 -1.69 4.93 -8.89
C SER A 26 -1.42 3.43 -8.67
N GLY A 27 -0.21 2.96 -8.96
CA GLY A 27 0.21 1.59 -8.67
C GLY A 27 0.26 1.32 -7.17
N ILE A 28 0.80 2.21 -6.36
CA ILE A 28 0.83 2.01 -4.89
C ILE A 28 -0.60 2.02 -4.32
N LEU A 29 -1.47 2.90 -4.82
CA LEU A 29 -2.86 3.03 -4.37
C LEU A 29 -3.68 1.77 -4.63
N SER A 30 -3.46 1.09 -5.75
CA SER A 30 -4.17 -0.16 -6.07
C SER A 30 -3.74 -1.34 -5.20
N PHE A 31 -2.54 -1.32 -4.60
CA PHE A 31 -2.09 -2.33 -3.65
C PHE A 31 -2.67 -2.16 -2.24
N ILE A 32 -3.10 -0.95 -1.86
CA ILE A 32 -3.70 -0.66 -0.55
C ILE A 32 -4.88 -1.60 -0.23
N PRO A 33 -5.93 -1.69 -1.07
CA PRO A 33 -7.07 -2.57 -0.79
C PRO A 33 -6.68 -4.06 -0.76
N LEU A 34 -5.67 -4.48 -1.54
CA LEU A 34 -5.16 -5.85 -1.52
C LEU A 34 -4.50 -6.19 -0.18
N ILE A 35 -3.65 -5.31 0.34
CA ILE A 35 -2.95 -5.52 1.62
C ILE A 35 -3.95 -5.53 2.78
N LEU A 36 -4.92 -4.61 2.77
CA LEU A 36 -6.00 -4.54 3.75
C LEU A 36 -6.86 -5.81 3.72
N ALA A 37 -7.30 -6.25 2.55
CA ALA A 37 -8.07 -7.47 2.40
C ALA A 37 -7.27 -8.69 2.86
N ALA A 38 -5.98 -8.79 2.52
CA ALA A 38 -5.10 -9.86 2.96
C ALA A 38 -4.93 -9.89 4.49
N GLY A 39 -4.81 -8.72 5.13
CA GLY A 39 -4.70 -8.62 6.60
C GLY A 39 -5.97 -9.02 7.33
N ALA A 40 -7.11 -8.54 6.87
CA ALA A 40 -8.42 -8.86 7.46
C ALA A 40 -8.77 -10.35 7.28
N LEU A 41 -8.62 -10.86 6.05
CA LEU A 41 -8.86 -12.27 5.75
C LEU A 41 -7.86 -13.17 6.49
N GLY A 42 -6.57 -12.82 6.47
CA GLY A 42 -5.53 -13.55 7.19
C GLY A 42 -5.80 -13.62 8.69
N GLY A 43 -6.16 -12.49 9.31
CA GLY A 43 -6.51 -12.43 10.73
C GLY A 43 -7.75 -13.26 11.08
N TYR A 44 -8.78 -13.25 10.22
CA TYR A 44 -9.97 -14.09 10.39
C TYR A 44 -9.65 -15.57 10.29
N PHE A 45 -8.92 -16.00 9.24
CA PHE A 45 -8.56 -17.41 9.05
C PHE A 45 -7.68 -17.95 10.18
N ILE A 46 -6.72 -17.15 10.65
CA ILE A 46 -5.87 -17.52 11.80
C ILE A 46 -6.72 -17.63 13.07
N GLY A 47 -7.62 -16.67 13.29
CA GLY A 47 -8.52 -16.66 14.42
C GLY A 47 -9.48 -17.85 14.46
N ASP A 48 -10.16 -18.15 13.35
CA ASP A 48 -11.05 -19.31 13.19
C ASP A 48 -10.29 -20.64 13.38
N TYR A 49 -9.06 -20.73 12.88
CA TYR A 49 -8.22 -21.91 13.09
C TYR A 49 -7.83 -22.09 14.57
N LEU A 50 -7.51 -21.00 15.28
CA LEU A 50 -7.23 -21.04 16.71
C LEU A 50 -8.46 -21.42 17.53
N GLU A 51 -9.64 -20.87 17.21
CA GLU A 51 -10.89 -21.22 17.88
C GLU A 51 -11.20 -22.71 17.74
N LYS A 52 -11.11 -23.25 16.52
CA LYS A 52 -11.35 -24.68 16.25
C LYS A 52 -10.34 -25.60 16.94
N LYS A 53 -9.07 -25.17 17.04
CA LYS A 53 -8.00 -25.99 17.63
C LYS A 53 -8.04 -25.99 19.17
N PHE A 54 -8.46 -24.90 19.79
CA PHE A 54 -8.40 -24.73 21.25
C PHE A 54 -9.78 -24.68 21.92
N ASN A 55 -10.89 -24.83 21.17
CA ASN A 55 -12.26 -24.70 21.69
C ASN A 55 -12.48 -23.38 22.44
N LEU A 56 -11.83 -22.32 21.97
CA LEU A 56 -11.92 -21.00 22.59
C LEU A 56 -13.22 -20.31 22.21
N ALA A 57 -13.65 -19.35 23.03
CA ALA A 57 -14.88 -18.59 22.80
C ALA A 57 -14.86 -17.85 21.44
N PRO A 58 -16.02 -17.71 20.75
CA PRO A 58 -16.16 -17.22 19.37
C PRO A 58 -15.77 -15.73 19.14
N PHE A 59 -15.18 -15.08 20.15
CA PHE A 59 -14.73 -13.70 20.09
C PHE A 59 -13.27 -13.56 19.64
N ILE A 60 -12.51 -14.65 19.63
CA ILE A 60 -11.08 -14.63 19.30
C ILE A 60 -10.87 -14.38 17.81
N ALA A 61 -11.71 -14.92 16.94
CA ALA A 61 -11.67 -14.69 15.51
C ALA A 61 -11.89 -13.20 15.18
N ILE A 62 -12.81 -12.55 15.88
CA ILE A 62 -13.08 -11.12 15.72
C ILE A 62 -11.88 -10.29 16.20
N LEU A 63 -11.31 -10.61 17.37
CA LEU A 63 -10.13 -9.93 17.89
C LEU A 63 -8.92 -10.12 16.96
N CYS A 64 -8.68 -11.34 16.47
CA CYS A 64 -7.56 -11.65 15.58
C CYS A 64 -7.73 -10.98 14.21
N SER A 65 -8.95 -10.93 13.69
CA SER A 65 -9.28 -10.17 12.47
C SER A 65 -9.09 -8.66 12.65
N ALA A 66 -9.50 -8.09 13.78
CA ALA A 66 -9.27 -6.68 14.10
C ALA A 66 -7.78 -6.35 14.20
N ILE A 67 -7.00 -7.21 14.86
CA ILE A 67 -5.54 -7.07 14.96
C ILE A 67 -4.87 -7.24 13.59
N GLY A 68 -5.28 -8.24 12.80
CA GLY A 68 -4.76 -8.47 11.45
C GLY A 68 -5.06 -7.30 10.50
N SER A 69 -6.25 -6.73 10.61
CA SER A 69 -6.64 -5.52 9.87
C SER A 69 -5.81 -4.31 10.28
N ALA A 70 -5.64 -4.09 11.60
CA ALA A 70 -4.80 -3.01 12.12
C ALA A 70 -3.33 -3.15 11.67
N ALA A 71 -2.79 -4.37 11.70
CA ALA A 71 -1.44 -4.67 11.21
C ALA A 71 -1.30 -4.35 9.72
N ALA A 72 -2.28 -4.72 8.88
CA ALA A 72 -2.26 -4.38 7.47
C ALA A 72 -2.34 -2.88 7.19
N ILE A 73 -3.10 -2.11 7.99
CA ILE A 73 -3.12 -0.65 7.90
C ILE A 73 -1.74 -0.07 8.23
N LEU A 74 -1.11 -0.53 9.32
CA LEU A 74 0.22 -0.07 9.72
C LEU A 74 1.26 -0.37 8.63
N GLU A 75 1.20 -1.57 8.04
CA GLU A 75 2.13 -1.96 6.98
C GLU A 75 1.90 -1.18 5.69
N THR A 76 0.64 -0.90 5.36
CA THR A 76 0.29 -0.02 4.24
C THR A 76 0.91 1.37 4.40
N VAL A 77 0.75 1.99 5.57
CA VAL A 77 1.36 3.31 5.87
C VAL A 77 2.88 3.25 5.78
N ARG A 78 3.49 2.14 6.21
CA ARG A 78 4.94 1.92 6.14
C ARG A 78 5.43 1.82 4.70
N ILE A 79 4.74 1.07 3.84
CA ILE A 79 5.05 0.93 2.41
C ILE A 79 4.94 2.29 1.71
N ILE A 80 3.88 3.05 1.98
CA ILE A 80 3.70 4.39 1.40
C ILE A 80 4.86 5.31 1.83
N LYS A 81 5.23 5.32 3.12
CA LYS A 81 6.37 6.10 3.61
C LYS A 81 7.69 5.69 2.94
N LEU A 82 7.93 4.39 2.76
CA LEU A 82 9.10 3.89 2.05
C LEU A 82 9.12 4.35 0.59
N ALA A 83 7.98 4.24 -0.11
CA ALA A 83 7.86 4.64 -1.50
C ALA A 83 8.12 6.14 -1.71
N LEU A 84 7.60 6.99 -0.82
CA LEU A 84 7.85 8.44 -0.81
C LEU A 84 9.31 8.78 -0.48
N LYS A 85 9.93 8.04 0.45
CA LYS A 85 11.34 8.22 0.80
C LYS A 85 12.28 7.88 -0.36
N ILE A 86 11.98 6.83 -1.11
CA ILE A 86 12.74 6.43 -2.30
C ILE A 86 12.63 7.48 -3.40
N GLU A 87 11.51 8.19 -3.52
CA GLU A 87 11.33 9.23 -4.54
C GLU A 87 12.10 10.54 -4.23
N LYS A 88 12.39 10.81 -2.96
CA LYS A 88 13.11 12.01 -2.53
C LYS A 88 14.64 11.89 -2.62
N LYS A 89 15.18 10.70 -2.88
CA LYS A 89 16.62 10.42 -2.89
C LYS A 89 17.09 10.22 -4.33
#